data_AF-A0A941WVQ8-F1
#
_entry.id   AF-A0A941WVQ8-F1
#
_cell.length_a   1.000
_cell.length_b   1.000
_cell.length_c   1.000
_cell.angle_alpha   90.00
_cell.angle_beta   90.00
_cell.angle_gamma   90.00
#
_symmetry.space_group_name_H-M   'P 1'
#
loop_
_entity.id
_entity.type
_entity.pdbx_description
1 polymer ?
#
loop_
_entity_poly.entity_id
_entity_poly.type
_entity_poly.pdbx_seq_one_letter_code
_entity_poly.pdbx_strand_id
1 'polypeptide(L)'
;MSKIYKEPNKSETETTINVLYSEKMISIYTNKVGLQKQLNKLIGEPTKEYKIKRSIVGSMWEIPLDNKIRISRLVLKANIFEL
;
A
#
# COMPACT_ATOMS: atom_id res chain seq x y z
N MET A 1 -11.26 16.92 -6.30
CA MET A 1 -11.19 16.97 -4.83
C MET A 1 -9.91 16.29 -4.37
N SER A 2 -9.20 16.83 -3.39
CA SER A 2 -7.98 16.21 -2.84
C SER A 2 -8.33 14.99 -1.98
N LYS A 3 -7.53 13.92 -2.04
CA LYS A 3 -7.68 12.74 -1.16
C LYS A 3 -7.44 13.15 0.29
N ILE A 4 -8.38 12.82 1.18
CA ILE A 4 -8.28 13.10 2.62
C ILE A 4 -7.86 11.81 3.32
N TYR A 5 -6.67 11.79 3.92
CA TYR A 5 -6.17 10.67 4.70
C TYR A 5 -6.41 10.91 6.19
N LYS A 6 -6.81 9.88 6.92
CA LYS A 6 -6.91 9.89 8.37
C LYS A 6 -5.65 9.25 8.95
N GLU A 7 -4.93 9.99 9.79
CA GLU A 7 -3.81 9.41 10.54
C GLU A 7 -4.33 8.37 11.54
N PRO A 8 -3.78 7.13 11.53
CA PRO A 8 -4.12 6.12 12.52
C PRO A 8 -3.50 6.47 13.88
N ASN A 9 -4.02 5.85 14.95
CA ASN A 9 -3.29 5.82 16.21
C ASN A 9 -1.92 5.14 15.98
N LYS A 10 -0.85 5.67 16.59
CA LYS A 10 0.50 5.10 16.40
C LYS A 10 0.58 3.63 16.80
N SER A 11 -0.15 3.23 17.85
CA SER A 11 -0.26 1.85 18.32
C SER A 11 -1.07 0.93 17.41
N GLU A 12 -1.88 1.50 16.52
CA GLU A 12 -2.74 0.77 15.56
C GLU A 12 -2.18 0.86 14.13
N THR A 13 -0.98 1.43 13.96
CA THR A 13 -0.37 1.54 12.64
C THR A 13 0.11 0.17 12.20
N GLU A 14 -0.36 -0.29 11.04
CA GLU A 14 -0.05 -1.59 10.49
C GLU A 14 0.23 -1.51 8.98
N THR A 15 1.14 -2.37 8.56
CA THR A 15 1.41 -2.67 7.16
C THR A 15 1.50 -4.17 7.04
N THR A 16 0.70 -4.75 6.16
CA THR A 16 0.66 -6.19 5.89
C THR A 16 1.08 -6.43 4.45
N ILE A 17 2.06 -7.30 4.27
CA ILE A 17 2.58 -7.67 2.95
C ILE A 17 2.42 -9.17 2.81
N ASN A 18 1.58 -9.59 1.88
CA ASN A 18 1.31 -10.99 1.57
C ASN A 18 1.84 -11.34 0.19
N VAL A 19 2.52 -12.48 0.06
CA VAL A 19 2.89 -13.06 -1.23
C VAL A 19 1.99 -14.27 -1.46
N LEU A 20 1.03 -14.11 -2.37
CA LEU A 20 0.00 -15.07 -2.69
C LEU A 20 0.44 -15.85 -3.92
N TYR A 21 1.10 -16.99 -3.70
CA TYR A 21 1.71 -17.77 -4.78
C TYR A 21 0.69 -18.43 -5.72
N SER A 22 -0.42 -18.92 -5.18
CA SER A 22 -1.51 -19.54 -5.97
C SER A 22 -2.15 -18.53 -6.93
N GLU A 23 -2.39 -17.32 -6.43
CA GLU A 23 -2.94 -16.17 -7.14
C GLU A 23 -1.88 -15.42 -7.97
N LYS A 24 -0.60 -15.81 -7.84
CA LYS A 24 0.57 -15.19 -8.47
C LYS A 24 0.62 -13.68 -8.26
N MET A 25 0.46 -13.23 -7.02
CA MET A 25 0.31 -11.80 -6.69
C MET A 25 0.96 -11.43 -5.35
N ILE A 26 1.42 -10.18 -5.23
CA ILE A 26 1.76 -9.53 -3.96
C ILE A 26 0.61 -8.62 -3.57
N SER A 27 0.11 -8.77 -2.34
CA SER A 27 -0.93 -7.94 -1.77
C SER A 27 -0.38 -7.15 -0.60
N ILE A 28 -0.57 -5.83 -0.62
CA ILE A 28 0.01 -4.91 0.35
C ILE A 28 -1.10 -4.06 0.89
N TYR A 29 -1.34 -4.15 2.19
CA TYR A 29 -2.20 -3.25 2.91
C TYR A 29 -1.36 -2.34 3.80
N THR A 30 -1.73 -1.07 3.91
CA THR A 30 -1.17 -0.20 4.94
C THR A 30 -2.14 0.91 5.34
N ASN A 31 -2.19 1.22 6.62
CA ASN A 31 -2.87 2.40 7.16
C ASN A 31 -1.89 3.55 7.45
N LYS A 32 -0.57 3.35 7.33
CA LYS A 32 0.46 4.39 7.49
C LYS A 32 0.37 5.40 6.34
N VAL A 33 -0.15 6.60 6.62
CA VAL A 33 -0.45 7.62 5.59
C VAL A 33 0.77 8.01 4.76
N GLY A 34 1.95 8.11 5.37
CA GLY A 34 3.21 8.37 4.66
C GLY A 34 3.51 7.30 3.61
N LEU A 35 3.38 6.03 3.98
CA LEU A 35 3.62 4.90 3.07
C LEU A 35 2.53 4.83 1.99
N GLN A 36 1.26 5.08 2.32
CA GLN A 36 0.18 5.15 1.33
C GLN A 36 0.49 6.17 0.22
N LYS A 37 0.95 7.37 0.59
CA LYS A 37 1.32 8.43 -0.37
C LYS A 37 2.55 8.03 -1.20
N GLN A 38 3.56 7.42 -0.57
CA GLN A 38 4.77 6.97 -1.25
C GLN A 38 4.47 5.86 -2.25
N LEU A 39 3.67 4.85 -1.88
CA LEU A 39 3.23 3.79 -2.78
C LEU A 39 2.42 4.36 -3.95
N ASN A 40 1.48 5.26 -3.67
CA ASN A 40 0.70 5.90 -4.73
C ASN A 40 1.60 6.63 -5.75
N LYS A 41 2.66 7.30 -5.29
CA LYS A 41 3.64 7.96 -6.17
C LYS A 41 4.51 6.98 -6.97
N LEU A 42 4.91 5.86 -6.37
CA LEU A 42 5.89 4.93 -6.97
C LEU A 42 5.26 3.89 -7.89
N ILE A 43 4.11 3.34 -7.49
CA ILE A 43 3.44 2.23 -8.16
C ILE A 43 2.04 2.59 -8.67
N GLY A 44 1.52 3.78 -8.37
CA GLY A 44 0.21 4.26 -8.84
C GLY A 44 -0.91 3.98 -7.85
N GLU A 45 -2.16 4.21 -8.30
CA GLU A 45 -3.33 4.14 -7.42
C GLU A 45 -3.52 2.76 -6.77
N PRO A 46 -4.01 2.72 -5.51
CA PRO A 46 -4.37 1.47 -4.85
C PRO A 46 -5.50 0.76 -5.60
N THR A 47 -5.51 -0.57 -5.55
CA THR A 47 -6.64 -1.37 -6.05
C THR A 47 -7.86 -1.21 -5.17
N LYS A 48 -7.67 -0.90 -3.88
CA LYS A 48 -8.77 -0.63 -2.94
C LYS A 48 -8.37 0.40 -1.88
N GLU A 49 -9.27 1.33 -1.60
CA GLU A 49 -9.17 2.27 -0.48
C GLU A 49 -10.23 1.94 0.56
N TYR A 50 -9.82 1.82 1.82
CA TYR A 50 -10.71 1.68 2.96
C TYR A 50 -11.04 3.07 3.49
N LYS A 51 -12.34 3.39 3.62
CA LYS A 51 -12.81 4.73 3.97
C LYS A 51 -13.75 4.68 5.17
N ILE A 52 -13.61 5.67 6.06
CA ILE A 52 -14.61 6.01 7.07
C ILE A 52 -15.13 7.39 6.72
N LYS A 53 -16.43 7.47 6.38
CA LYS A 53 -17.03 8.66 5.77
C LYS A 53 -16.25 9.06 4.50
N ARG A 54 -15.64 10.24 4.48
CA ARG A 54 -14.84 10.76 3.36
C ARG A 54 -13.33 10.53 3.49
N SER A 55 -12.86 10.01 4.62
CA SER A 55 -11.44 9.90 4.92
C SER A 55 -10.94 8.49 4.65
N ILE A 56 -9.83 8.39 3.91
CA ILE A 56 -9.10 7.14 3.67
C ILE A 56 -8.38 6.76 4.96
N VAL A 57 -8.67 5.57 5.48
CA VAL A 57 -8.07 5.02 6.69
C VAL A 57 -7.04 3.94 6.39
N GLY A 58 -7.05 3.40 5.17
CA GLY A 58 -6.04 2.45 4.72
C GLY A 58 -6.17 2.22 3.22
N SER A 59 -5.10 1.73 2.60
CA SER A 59 -5.05 1.47 1.16
C SER A 59 -4.41 0.13 0.88
N MET A 60 -4.84 -0.50 -0.21
CA MET A 60 -4.40 -1.83 -0.63
C MET A 60 -3.94 -1.80 -2.07
N TRP A 61 -2.80 -2.46 -2.33
CA TRP A 61 -2.25 -2.68 -3.66
C TRP A 61 -2.13 -4.16 -3.91
N GLU A 62 -2.60 -4.57 -5.07
CA GLU A 62 -2.48 -5.92 -5.59
C GLU A 62 -1.61 -5.86 -6.85
N ILE A 63 -0.47 -6.54 -6.80
CA ILE A 63 0.58 -6.46 -7.80
C ILE A 63 0.86 -7.88 -8.30
N PRO A 64 0.50 -8.20 -9.55
CA PRO A 64 0.86 -9.48 -10.17
C PRO A 64 2.37 -9.74 -10.14
N LEU A 65 2.77 -10.99 -9.90
CA LEU A 65 4.19 -11.39 -9.78
C LEU A 65 4.99 -11.23 -11.07
N ASP A 66 4.32 -11.17 -12.23
CA ASP A 66 4.94 -10.90 -13.52
C ASP A 66 5.29 -9.41 -13.71
N ASN A 67 4.74 -8.51 -12.88
CA ASN A 67 5.03 -7.08 -12.93
C ASN A 67 6.35 -6.73 -12.21
N LYS A 68 7.45 -7.22 -12.78
CA LYS A 68 8.82 -7.06 -12.25
C LYS A 68 9.19 -5.60 -11.99
N ILE A 69 8.71 -4.67 -12.82
CA ILE A 69 9.01 -3.23 -12.68
C ILE A 69 8.36 -2.66 -11.43
N ARG A 70 7.07 -2.94 -11.18
CA ARG A 70 6.39 -2.48 -9.95
C ARG A 70 6.99 -3.13 -8.71
N ILE A 71 7.28 -4.43 -8.77
CA ILE A 71 7.89 -5.17 -7.65
C ILE A 71 9.27 -4.60 -7.32
N SER A 72 10.11 -4.34 -8.32
CA SER A 72 11.43 -3.73 -8.11
C SER A 72 11.32 -2.34 -7.46
N ARG A 73 10.41 -1.49 -7.92
CA ARG A 73 10.16 -0.16 -7.30
C ARG A 73 9.68 -0.29 -5.86
N LEU A 74 8.80 -1.25 -5.60
CA LEU A 74 8.25 -1.52 -4.29
C LEU A 74 9.35 -1.93 -3.30
N VAL A 75 10.16 -2.94 -3.64
CA VAL A 75 11.20 -3.46 -2.75
C VAL A 75 12.34 -2.45 -2.58
N LEU A 76 12.85 -1.88 -3.68
CA LEU A 76 14.08 -1.07 -3.65
C LEU A 76 13.84 0.42 -3.32
N LYS A 77 12.72 1.00 -3.78
CA LYS A 77 12.47 2.45 -3.62
C LYS A 77 11.48 2.77 -2.52
N ALA A 78 10.50 1.91 -2.27
CA ALA A 78 9.58 2.12 -1.17
C ALA A 78 10.15 1.64 0.17
N ASN A 79 11.12 0.72 0.16
CA ASN A 79 11.63 0.01 1.33
C ASN A 79 10.48 -0.41 2.27
N ILE A 80 9.50 -1.12 1.72
CA ILE A 80 8.27 -1.49 2.45
C ILE A 80 8.53 -2.34 3.70
N PHE A 81 9.72 -2.93 3.81
CA PHE A 81 10.15 -3.74 4.94
C PHE A 81 10.78 -2.90 6.05
N GLU A 82 11.05 -1.61 5.78
CA GLU A 82 11.72 -0.68 6.70
C GLU A 82 13.01 -1.28 7.31
N LEU A 83 13.69 -2.14 6.53
CA LEU A 83 14.99 -2.76 6.86
C LEU A 83 16.14 -1.77 6.65
#